data_AF-A0A523EDI1-F1
#
_entry.id   AF-A0A523EDI1-F1
#
_cell.length_a   1.000
_cell.length_b   1.000
_cell.length_c   1.000
_cell.angle_alpha   90.00
_cell.angle_beta   90.00
_cell.angle_gamma   90.00
#
_symmetry.space_group_name_H-M   'P 1'
#
loop_
_entity.id
_entity.type
_entity.pdbx_description
1 polymer ?
#
loop_
_entity_poly.entity_id
_entity_poly.type
_entity_poly.pdbx_seq_one_letter_code
_entity_poly.pdbx_strand_id
1 'polypeptide(L)'
;MVASFALIALALAVLWFIAAPLLRSDAAESERVVSAESEAVELQSRHAMLLTSLADLEEDRDTGKLDDEDYDELRELLTVQAVDVLKKIDALPDPAVAATPPGPRSLDSRGDESA
;
A
#
# COMPACT_ATOMS: atom_id res chain seq x y z
N MET A 1 29.19 6.78 -45.35
CA MET A 1 28.01 6.00 -44.94
C MET A 1 28.30 5.11 -43.73
N VAL A 2 29.22 4.15 -43.80
CA VAL A 2 29.58 3.26 -42.66
C VAL A 2 30.04 4.00 -41.40
N ALA A 3 30.88 5.04 -41.53
CA ALA A 3 31.33 5.83 -40.38
C ALA A 3 30.18 6.58 -39.68
N SER A 4 29.19 7.07 -40.43
CA SER A 4 28.00 7.75 -39.88
C SER A 4 27.10 6.77 -39.12
N PHE A 5 26.92 5.56 -39.65
CA PHE A 5 26.20 4.48 -38.96
C PHE A 5 26.88 4.05 -37.67
N ALA A 6 28.21 3.94 -37.67
CA ALA A 6 28.97 3.60 -36.48
C ALA A 6 28.81 4.66 -35.37
N LEU A 7 28.82 5.94 -35.73
CA LEU A 7 28.59 7.04 -34.79
C LEU A 7 27.17 7.04 -34.22
N ILE A 8 26.16 6.79 -35.05
CA ILE A 8 24.75 6.70 -34.61
C ILE A 8 24.56 5.50 -33.66
N ALA A 9 25.11 4.34 -34.01
CA ALA A 9 25.03 3.14 -33.17
C ALA A 9 25.71 3.36 -31.82
N LEU A 10 26.88 4.00 -31.80
CA LEU A 10 27.59 4.36 -30.58
C LEU A 10 26.78 5.35 -29.73
N ALA A 11 26.17 6.37 -30.34
CA ALA A 11 25.33 7.32 -29.64
C ALA A 11 24.10 6.66 -29.00
N LEU A 12 23.43 5.74 -29.72
CA LEU A 12 22.31 4.97 -29.18
C LEU A 12 22.73 4.04 -28.04
N ALA A 13 23.90 3.40 -28.15
CA ALA A 13 24.43 2.54 -27.08
C ALA A 13 24.74 3.34 -25.81
N VAL A 14 25.32 4.54 -25.94
CA VAL A 14 25.58 5.44 -24.82
C VAL A 14 24.27 5.94 -24.20
N LEU A 15 23.31 6.35 -25.04
CA LEU A 15 21.97 6.76 -24.58
C LEU A 15 21.30 5.64 -23.80
N TRP A 16 21.33 4.41 -24.32
CA TRP A 16 20.79 3.22 -23.65
C TRP A 16 21.52 2.92 -22.34
N PHE A 17 22.84 3.02 -22.30
CA PHE A 17 23.64 2.77 -21.09
C PHE A 17 23.31 3.76 -19.96
N ILE A 18 22.98 5.01 -20.30
CA ILE A 18 22.55 6.03 -19.34
C ILE A 18 21.07 5.85 -18.96
N ALA A 19 20.21 5.55 -19.93
CA ALA A 19 18.77 5.40 -19.70
C ALA A 19 18.41 4.10 -18.94
N ALA A 20 19.16 3.01 -19.15
CA ALA A 20 18.92 1.71 -18.53
C ALA A 20 18.90 1.73 -16.99
N PRO A 21 19.86 2.34 -16.26
CA PRO A 21 19.80 2.40 -14.80
C PRO A 21 18.64 3.27 -14.29
N LEU A 22 18.22 4.30 -15.02
CA LEU A 22 17.06 5.12 -14.65
C LEU A 22 15.75 4.35 -14.85
N LEU A 23 15.55 3.74 -16.03
CA LEU A 23 14.35 2.92 -16.31
C LEU A 23 14.23 1.72 -15.37
N ARG A 24 15.34 1.13 -14.93
CA ARG A 24 15.33 0.01 -13.99
C ARG A 24 14.91 0.43 -12.58
N SER A 25 15.16 1.69 -12.20
CA SER A 25 14.72 2.25 -10.92
C SER A 25 13.22 2.53 -10.94
N ASP A 26 12.72 3.16 -12.02
CA ASP A 26 11.28 3.38 -12.25
C ASP A 26 10.49 2.07 -12.32
N ALA A 27 11.00 1.06 -13.02
CA ALA A 27 10.34 -0.24 -13.12
C ALA A 27 10.22 -0.94 -11.75
N ALA A 28 11.27 -0.88 -10.93
CA ALA A 28 11.25 -1.46 -9.59
C ALA A 28 10.32 -0.71 -8.63
N GLU A 29 10.18 0.61 -8.79
CA GLU A 29 9.23 1.43 -8.01
C GLU A 29 7.79 1.16 -8.44
N SER A 30 7.54 1.10 -9.75
CA SER A 30 6.23 0.73 -10.32
C SER A 30 5.77 -0.65 -9.85
N GLU A 31 6.66 -1.65 -9.85
CA GLU A 31 6.36 -2.99 -9.36
C GLU A 31 6.01 -3.00 -7.86
N ARG A 32 6.69 -2.19 -7.04
CA ARG A 32 6.37 -2.06 -5.61
C ARG A 32 5.01 -1.40 -5.39
N VAL A 33 4.67 -0.36 -6.15
CA VAL A 33 3.37 0.33 -6.05
C VAL A 33 2.24 -0.62 -6.44
N VAL A 34 2.38 -1.35 -7.55
CA VAL A 34 1.39 -2.34 -7.99
C VAL A 34 1.23 -3.47 -6.95
N SER A 35 2.33 -3.93 -6.37
CA SER A 35 2.28 -4.96 -5.31
C SER A 35 1.59 -4.44 -4.04
N ALA A 36 1.86 -3.21 -3.62
CA ALA A 36 1.24 -2.60 -2.45
C ALA A 36 -0.26 -2.35 -2.67
N GLU A 37 -0.66 -1.93 -3.88
CA GLU A 37 -2.06 -1.79 -4.27
C GLU A 37 -2.79 -3.15 -4.26
N SER A 38 -2.15 -4.20 -4.79
CA SER A 38 -2.68 -5.56 -4.74
C SER A 38 -2.87 -6.05 -3.30
N GLU A 39 -1.90 -5.79 -2.42
CA GLU A 39 -1.99 -6.15 -1.00
C GLU A 39 -3.12 -5.37 -0.30
N ALA A 40 -3.28 -4.09 -0.61
CA ALA A 40 -4.37 -3.27 -0.09
C ALA A 40 -5.75 -3.81 -0.48
N VAL A 41 -5.92 -4.20 -1.74
CA VAL A 41 -7.16 -4.79 -2.25
C VAL A 41 -7.45 -6.13 -1.57
N GLU A 42 -6.44 -6.98 -1.39
CA GLU A 42 -6.58 -8.27 -0.72
C GLU A 42 -7.02 -8.09 0.75
N LEU A 43 -6.36 -7.19 1.49
CA LEU A 43 -6.70 -6.92 2.88
C LEU A 43 -8.12 -6.36 3.01
N GLN A 44 -8.53 -5.43 2.14
CA GLN A 44 -9.90 -4.90 2.12
C GLN A 44 -10.93 -5.99 1.84
N SER A 45 -10.66 -6.86 0.86
CA SER A 45 -11.54 -7.99 0.54
C SER A 45 -11.68 -8.94 1.72
N ARG A 46 -10.57 -9.25 2.41
CA ARG A 46 -10.55 -10.09 3.60
C ARG A 46 -11.34 -9.47 4.76
N HIS A 47 -11.19 -8.17 4.98
CA HIS A 47 -11.96 -7.46 5.99
C HIS A 47 -13.46 -7.52 5.71
N ALA A 48 -13.87 -7.27 4.46
CA ALA A 48 -15.27 -7.39 4.06
C ALA A 48 -15.82 -8.80 4.26
N MET A 49 -15.05 -9.83 3.90
CA MET A 49 -15.43 -11.23 4.13
C MET A 49 -15.65 -11.53 5.62
N LEU A 50 -14.75 -11.07 6.50
CA LEU A 50 -14.88 -11.29 7.95
C LEU A 50 -16.12 -10.60 8.52
N LEU A 51 -16.46 -9.40 8.04
CA LEU A 51 -17.68 -8.71 8.44
C LEU A 51 -18.94 -9.44 7.95
N THR A 52 -18.93 -9.98 6.73
CA THR A 52 -20.01 -10.83 6.25
C THR A 52 -20.15 -12.08 7.11
N SER A 53 -19.04 -12.75 7.46
CA SER A 53 -19.10 -13.91 8.34
C SER A 53 -19.63 -13.59 9.74
N LEU A 54 -19.35 -12.40 10.28
CA LEU A 54 -19.95 -11.94 11.53
C LEU A 54 -21.47 -11.75 11.40
N ALA A 55 -21.94 -11.16 10.30
CA ALA A 55 -23.37 -10.99 10.04
C ALA A 55 -24.08 -12.35 9.87
N ASP A 56 -23.47 -13.28 9.15
CA ASP A 56 -24.01 -14.64 8.97
C ASP A 56 -24.06 -15.39 10.31
N LEU A 57 -23.05 -15.20 11.18
CA LEU A 57 -23.01 -15.78 12.52
C LEU A 57 -24.16 -15.25 13.40
N GLU A 58 -24.44 -13.95 13.33
CA GLU A 58 -25.58 -13.33 14.02
C GLU A 58 -26.91 -13.90 13.52
N GLU A 59 -27.08 -14.10 12.21
CA GLU A 59 -28.27 -14.74 11.64
C GLU A 59 -28.41 -16.21 12.10
N ASP A 60 -27.32 -16.97 12.14
CA ASP A 60 -27.34 -18.35 12.60
C ASP A 60 -27.70 -18.48 14.09
N ARG A 61 -27.27 -17.52 14.93
CA ARG A 61 -27.73 -17.42 16.32
C ARG A 61 -29.21 -17.08 16.41
N ASP A 62 -29.67 -16.07 15.67
CA ASP A 62 -31.07 -15.62 15.69
C ASP A 62 -32.04 -16.72 15.20
N THR A 63 -31.58 -17.57 14.28
CA THR A 63 -32.32 -18.75 13.80
C THR A 63 -32.22 -19.97 14.72
N GLY A 64 -31.42 -19.89 15.79
CA GLY A 64 -31.24 -20.95 16.79
C GLY A 64 -30.40 -22.14 16.31
N LYS A 65 -29.56 -21.96 15.28
CA LYS A 65 -28.63 -22.99 14.81
C LYS A 65 -27.37 -23.11 15.66
N LEU A 66 -27.08 -22.07 16.46
CA LEU A 66 -25.95 -21.98 17.38
C LEU A 66 -26.46 -21.73 18.79
N ASP A 67 -25.80 -22.32 19.77
CA ASP A 67 -25.96 -21.91 21.17
C ASP A 67 -25.10 -20.69 21.49
N ASP A 68 -25.34 -20.09 22.66
CA ASP A 68 -24.67 -18.85 23.05
C ASP A 68 -23.15 -19.04 23.29
N GLU A 69 -22.72 -20.24 23.71
CA GLU A 69 -21.29 -20.51 24.00
C GLU A 69 -20.49 -20.62 22.70
N ASP A 70 -20.98 -21.39 21.73
CA ASP A 70 -20.39 -21.51 20.40
C ASP A 70 -20.41 -20.16 19.65
N TYR A 71 -21.51 -19.41 19.79
CA TYR A 71 -21.64 -18.08 19.20
C TYR A 71 -20.59 -17.11 19.76
N ASP A 72 -20.43 -17.04 21.07
CA ASP A 72 -19.50 -16.11 21.71
C ASP A 72 -18.04 -16.43 21.33
N GLU A 73 -17.66 -17.71 21.27
CA GLU A 73 -16.32 -18.14 20.85
C GLU A 73 -16.03 -17.74 19.39
N LEU A 74 -16.95 -18.05 18.47
CA LEU A 74 -16.80 -17.74 17.04
C LEU A 74 -16.80 -16.23 16.80
N ARG A 75 -17.65 -15.48 17.51
CA ARG A 75 -17.74 -14.03 17.41
C ARG A 75 -16.45 -13.37 17.87
N GLU A 76 -15.87 -13.80 18.99
CA GLU A 76 -14.59 -13.28 19.48
C GLU A 76 -13.48 -13.53 18.45
N LEU A 77 -13.38 -14.76 17.96
CA LEU A 77 -12.38 -15.15 16.96
C LEU A 77 -12.47 -14.34 15.67
N LEU A 78 -13.68 -14.16 15.12
CA LEU A 78 -13.89 -13.36 13.91
C LEU A 78 -13.61 -11.87 14.15
N THR A 79 -14.00 -11.36 15.32
CA THR A 79 -13.76 -9.95 15.70
C THR A 79 -12.26 -9.66 15.81
N VAL A 80 -11.49 -10.53 16.47
CA VAL A 80 -10.03 -10.40 16.58
C VAL A 80 -9.40 -10.38 15.20
N GLN A 81 -9.80 -11.29 14.31
CA GLN A 81 -9.30 -11.33 12.94
C GLN A 81 -9.65 -10.06 12.15
N ALA A 82 -10.88 -9.56 12.28
CA ALA A 82 -11.32 -8.35 11.59
C ALA A 82 -10.50 -7.14 12.02
N VAL A 83 -10.30 -6.97 13.32
CA VAL A 83 -9.47 -5.90 13.91
C VAL A 83 -8.02 -6.01 13.46
N ASP A 84 -7.46 -7.20 13.41
CA ASP A 84 -6.07 -7.39 12.97
C ASP A 84 -5.87 -7.13 11.48
N VAL A 85 -6.85 -7.46 10.64
CA VAL A 85 -6.83 -7.06 9.22
C VAL A 85 -6.98 -5.55 9.10
N LEU A 86 -7.87 -4.92 9.88
CA LEU A 86 -8.06 -3.47 9.86
C LEU A 86 -6.78 -2.72 10.23
N LYS A 87 -6.05 -3.15 11.27
CA LYS A 87 -4.74 -2.58 11.63
C LYS A 87 -3.72 -2.68 10.50
N LYS A 88 -3.75 -3.77 9.71
CA LYS A 88 -2.85 -3.94 8.56
C LYS A 88 -3.22 -2.98 7.43
N ILE A 89 -4.51 -2.76 7.21
CA ILE A 89 -5.00 -1.75 6.25
C ILE A 89 -4.53 -0.36 6.68
N ASP A 90 -4.68 0.00 7.96
CA ASP A 90 -4.25 1.30 8.49
C ASP A 90 -2.73 1.51 8.45
N ALA A 91 -1.96 0.42 8.46
CA ALA A 91 -0.50 0.46 8.37
C ALA A 91 0.02 0.61 6.93
N LEU A 92 -0.84 0.43 5.91
CA LEU A 92 -0.42 0.64 4.52
C LEU A 92 -0.14 2.13 4.27
N PRO A 93 0.99 2.46 3.61
CA PRO A 93 1.33 3.83 3.33
C PRO A 93 0.31 4.44 2.37
N ASP A 94 -0.30 5.56 2.77
CA ASP A 94 -1.18 6.34 1.90
C ASP A 94 -0.37 6.86 0.70
N PRO A 95 -0.68 6.46 -0.55
CA PRO A 95 0.03 6.93 -1.73
C PRO A 95 -0.03 8.46 -1.87
N ALA A 96 -1.03 9.13 -1.29
CA ALA A 96 -1.13 10.59 -1.29
C ALA A 96 -0.08 11.28 -0.39
N VAL A 97 0.37 10.63 0.68
CA VAL A 97 1.37 11.17 1.61
C VAL A 97 2.79 11.03 1.05
N ALA A 98 3.06 9.94 0.32
CA ALA A 98 4.37 9.71 -0.32
C ALA A 98 4.68 10.69 -1.46
N ALA A 99 3.65 11.25 -2.12
CA ALA A 99 3.78 12.19 -3.22
C ALA A 99 3.99 13.66 -2.78
N THR A 100 3.95 13.97 -1.47
CA THR A 100 4.31 15.29 -0.97
C THR A 100 5.83 15.32 -0.72
N PRO A 101 6.66 15.87 -1.63
CA PRO A 101 8.06 16.09 -1.31
C PRO A 101 8.14 16.92 -0.03
N PRO A 102 9.10 16.65 0.88
CA PRO A 102 9.29 17.48 2.06
C PRO A 102 9.50 18.91 1.58
N GLY A 103 8.45 19.72 1.68
CA GLY A 103 8.52 21.15 1.43
C GLY A 103 9.68 21.68 2.26
N PRO A 104 10.53 22.56 1.69
CA PRO A 104 11.71 23.03 2.37
C PRO A 104 11.30 23.48 3.77
N ARG A 105 11.87 22.83 4.79
CA ARG A 105 11.73 23.27 6.18
C ARG A 105 12.16 24.72 6.16
N SER A 106 11.20 25.64 6.14
CA SER A 106 11.44 27.01 6.50
C SER A 106 11.90 26.92 7.94
N LEU A 107 13.22 26.98 8.10
CA LEU A 107 13.86 27.39 9.33
C LEU A 107 13.24 28.73 9.67
N ASP A 108 12.12 28.72 10.39
CA ASP A 108 11.69 29.92 11.10
C ASP A 108 12.61 30.03 12.31
N SER A 109 13.74 30.63 11.99
CA SER A 109 14.67 31.30 12.87
C SER A 109 13.96 32.01 14.00
N ARG A 110 14.11 31.45 15.20
CA ARG A 110 14.81 32.10 16.32
C ARG A 110 14.94 33.63 16.22
N GLY A 111 14.32 34.30 17.18
CA GLY A 111 14.48 35.71 17.53
C GLY A 111 13.13 36.21 18.04
N ASP A 112 12.79 36.02 19.32
CA ASP A 112 13.41 36.69 20.46
C ASP A 112 13.61 38.20 20.19
N GLU A 113 13.18 39.00 21.16
CA GLU A 113 13.42 40.46 21.28
C GLU A 113 12.45 41.41 20.55
N SER A 114 11.46 41.95 21.29
CA SER A 114 11.55 43.34 21.79
C SER A 114 10.22 43.83 22.39
N ALA A 115 10.29 44.14 23.69
CA ALA A 115 9.65 45.22 24.45
C ALA A 115 8.18 45.60 24.21
#